data_AF-A0A8T7EU79-F1
#
_entry.id   AF-A0A8T7EU79-F1
#
_cell.length_a   1.000
_cell.length_b   1.000
_cell.length_c   1.000
_cell.angle_alpha   90.00
_cell.angle_beta   90.00
_cell.angle_gamma   90.00
#
_symmetry.space_group_name_H-M   'P 1'
#
loop_
_entity.id
_entity.type
_entity.pdbx_description
1 polymer ?
#
loop_
_entity_poly.entity_id
_entity_poly.type
_entity_poly.pdbx_seq_one_letter_code
_entity_poly.pdbx_strand_id
1 'polypeptide(L)'
;MAIVSIGTLAVLGSSVSNSFRNRSTTRFRSASPTRDRTAPAVLPGGPTSVPPTNQPTATPTEESTSGAPTSVPPGGSPVPSATNSGSGGGGGGGGSTDTPEPPEPTETPEPPESTETPEPTETPVPLETNTPIPTATNTPVPPTNTPVPPTNTPTPTPLPVGCDYSIPAGDTAAFRAAVTSANNNGSSTDTICLTAGSTYSFSSASGSNALPQVSTPITVKGNGATLERSGGDTFRMFNVSGGGSLTLESMTIRNATIGSSNNGGAIYSSGTLTLTSVTFSGNSAKSGGAVYSRGTLTVTGGSFTSNTVNLDGGAIYINEGTAPISGVTFSSNSSSGDDGGAIYINNSTVTISGGTSFTNNSAYDKAGAIYNSGTLTLSDTSFTGNTASGDGGAINSSGLARPRSPSAAARSRATLPRVTAERSATLAHSP
;
A
#
# COMPACT_ATOMS: atom_id res chain seq x y z
N MET A 1 53.01 -51.13 -11.69
CA MET A 1 52.46 -51.83 -12.87
C MET A 1 51.76 -50.82 -13.75
N ALA A 2 51.86 -50.96 -15.07
CA ALA A 2 51.14 -50.15 -16.04
C ALA A 2 50.21 -51.05 -16.86
N ILE A 3 49.12 -50.48 -17.37
CA ILE A 3 48.40 -50.91 -18.58
C ILE A 3 47.72 -49.65 -19.13
N VAL A 4 47.60 -49.55 -20.46
CA VAL A 4 47.17 -48.35 -21.18
C VAL A 4 46.12 -48.73 -22.22
N SER A 5 45.05 -47.93 -22.30
CA SER A 5 44.13 -47.80 -23.42
C SER A 5 43.32 -46.51 -23.19
N ILE A 6 43.18 -45.51 -24.08
CA ILE A 6 43.01 -45.54 -25.54
C ILE A 6 41.83 -46.46 -25.90
N GLY A 7 40.64 -46.00 -26.26
CA GLY A 7 40.13 -44.67 -26.63
C GLY A 7 38.96 -44.89 -27.61
N THR A 8 38.25 -43.84 -28.02
CA THR A 8 37.75 -43.59 -29.40
C THR A 8 36.96 -42.28 -29.42
N LEU A 9 37.19 -41.45 -30.43
CA LEU A 9 36.47 -40.20 -30.68
C LEU A 9 35.37 -40.44 -31.72
N ALA A 10 34.15 -39.96 -31.47
CA ALA A 10 33.08 -39.95 -32.46
C ALA A 10 32.36 -38.59 -32.46
N VAL A 11 32.53 -37.82 -33.54
CA VAL A 11 31.82 -36.57 -33.82
C VAL A 11 31.23 -36.67 -35.22
N LEU A 12 29.90 -36.65 -35.32
CA LEU A 12 29.05 -36.40 -36.50
C LEU A 12 27.60 -36.80 -36.09
N GLY A 13 26.54 -36.04 -36.36
CA GLY A 13 26.47 -34.68 -36.91
C GLY A 13 25.02 -34.20 -37.02
N SER A 14 24.84 -32.87 -37.08
CA SER A 14 23.70 -32.13 -37.66
C SER A 14 22.27 -32.73 -37.60
N SER A 15 21.40 -32.07 -36.85
CA SER A 15 20.04 -31.78 -37.36
C SER A 15 19.65 -30.34 -36.99
N VAL A 16 19.45 -29.50 -38.00
CA VAL A 16 18.94 -28.13 -37.85
C VAL A 16 17.46 -28.17 -38.19
N SER A 17 16.59 -27.85 -37.22
CA SER A 17 15.16 -27.68 -37.47
C SER A 17 14.72 -26.25 -37.18
N ASN A 18 14.61 -25.45 -38.24
CA ASN A 18 14.09 -24.09 -38.18
C ASN A 18 12.56 -24.12 -37.99
N SER A 19 12.05 -23.40 -36.98
CA SER A 19 10.63 -23.02 -36.89
C SER A 19 10.45 -21.51 -36.74
N PHE A 20 11.08 -20.74 -37.63
CA PHE A 20 10.81 -19.31 -37.77
C PHE A 20 9.47 -19.09 -38.47
N ARG A 21 8.38 -18.97 -37.70
CA ARG A 21 7.08 -18.47 -38.18
C ARG A 21 6.40 -17.55 -37.17
N ASN A 22 6.59 -16.24 -37.37
CA ASN A 22 5.40 -15.43 -37.64
C ASN A 22 5.73 -14.34 -38.68
N ARG A 23 4.72 -13.92 -39.46
CA ARG A 23 4.82 -12.85 -40.46
C ARG A 23 3.97 -11.67 -40.02
N SER A 24 4.57 -10.49 -39.89
CA SER A 24 3.86 -9.21 -40.00
C SER A 24 4.62 -8.31 -40.97
N THR A 25 3.92 -7.77 -41.97
CA THR A 25 4.54 -7.16 -43.15
C THR A 25 4.67 -5.64 -43.05
N THR A 26 5.81 -5.16 -42.57
CA THR A 26 6.08 -3.72 -42.53
C THR A 26 6.50 -3.19 -43.90
N ARG A 27 5.54 -2.64 -44.67
CA ARG A 27 5.84 -1.86 -45.89
C ARG A 27 5.90 -0.37 -45.58
N PHE A 28 7.05 0.13 -45.11
CA PHE A 28 7.32 1.57 -45.19
C PHE A 28 7.74 1.94 -46.62
N ARG A 29 6.96 2.81 -47.27
CA ARG A 29 7.41 3.53 -48.47
C ARG A 29 8.15 4.80 -48.06
N SER A 30 9.26 5.07 -48.74
CA SER A 30 10.03 6.31 -48.59
C SER A 30 9.26 7.51 -49.16
N ALA A 31 9.22 8.61 -48.41
CA ALA A 31 8.94 9.95 -48.94
C ALA A 31 10.04 10.90 -48.43
N SER A 32 10.73 11.57 -49.36
CA SER A 32 11.76 12.57 -49.05
C SER A 32 11.12 13.95 -48.84
N PRO A 33 11.73 14.83 -48.03
CA PRO A 33 11.09 16.10 -47.66
C PRO A 33 11.23 17.17 -48.74
N THR A 34 10.13 17.87 -49.04
CA THR A 34 10.18 19.19 -49.65
C THR A 34 10.21 20.27 -48.56
N ARG A 35 11.09 21.26 -48.73
CA ARG A 35 11.00 22.52 -47.99
C ARG A 35 9.86 23.36 -48.59
N ASP A 36 9.23 24.18 -47.76
CA ASP A 36 9.11 25.59 -48.12
C ASP A 36 9.27 26.48 -46.88
N ARG A 37 9.50 27.78 -47.10
CA ARG A 37 9.68 28.82 -46.09
C ARG A 37 8.67 29.93 -46.33
N THR A 38 7.85 30.27 -45.34
CA THR A 38 7.35 31.65 -45.22
C THR A 38 6.90 31.99 -43.81
N ALA A 39 7.41 33.12 -43.32
CA ALA A 39 6.86 33.96 -42.27
C ALA A 39 7.24 35.41 -42.67
N PRO A 40 6.44 36.43 -42.31
CA PRO A 40 6.84 37.17 -41.10
C PRO A 40 5.71 37.89 -40.31
N ALA A 41 6.04 38.21 -39.05
CA ALA A 41 5.78 39.46 -38.32
C ALA A 41 4.39 39.86 -37.71
N VAL A 42 4.39 39.94 -36.36
CA VAL A 42 4.08 41.12 -35.50
C VAL A 42 2.65 41.71 -35.43
N LEU A 43 1.94 41.43 -34.30
CA LEU A 43 1.36 42.32 -33.25
C LEU A 43 0.65 43.67 -33.59
N PRO A 44 -0.12 44.31 -32.64
CA PRO A 44 -0.79 43.84 -31.40
C PRO A 44 -2.30 44.27 -31.27
N GLY A 45 -3.01 43.86 -30.21
CA GLY A 45 -4.26 44.53 -29.78
C GLY A 45 -5.16 43.76 -28.78
N GLY A 46 -5.79 44.50 -27.84
CA GLY A 46 -6.88 44.11 -26.92
C GLY A 46 -7.55 45.38 -26.37
N PRO A 47 -8.38 45.39 -25.30
CA PRO A 47 -8.92 44.29 -24.48
C PRO A 47 -10.47 44.41 -24.28
N THR A 48 -11.01 44.03 -23.10
CA THR A 48 -12.43 44.10 -22.64
C THR A 48 -13.38 43.00 -23.21
N SER A 49 -14.50 42.63 -22.58
CA SER A 49 -15.24 43.19 -21.42
C SER A 49 -15.96 42.13 -20.55
N VAL A 50 -16.15 42.41 -19.25
CA VAL A 50 -16.94 41.66 -18.24
C VAL A 50 -17.53 42.70 -17.27
N PRO A 51 -18.86 42.80 -17.02
CA PRO A 51 -19.64 41.93 -16.10
C PRO A 51 -21.08 41.65 -16.63
N PRO A 52 -22.13 41.20 -15.87
CA PRO A 52 -22.21 40.85 -14.45
C PRO A 52 -22.94 39.54 -14.06
N THR A 53 -22.80 39.19 -12.77
CA THR A 53 -23.59 38.22 -12.00
C THR A 53 -25.00 38.72 -11.66
N ASN A 54 -25.93 37.81 -11.35
CA ASN A 54 -27.04 38.06 -10.42
C ASN A 54 -27.47 36.79 -9.68
N GLN A 55 -27.97 36.92 -8.46
CA GLN A 55 -28.43 35.85 -7.56
C GLN A 55 -29.52 36.41 -6.61
N PRO A 56 -30.10 35.59 -5.73
CA PRO A 56 -31.24 34.71 -5.98
C PRO A 56 -32.59 35.39 -5.73
N THR A 57 -33.69 34.77 -6.18
CA THR A 57 -35.05 35.05 -5.69
C THR A 57 -35.57 33.90 -4.85
N ALA A 58 -36.13 34.22 -3.68
CA ALA A 58 -36.86 33.30 -2.82
C ALA A 58 -38.05 34.04 -2.18
N THR A 59 -39.22 33.42 -2.20
CA THR A 59 -40.39 33.80 -1.38
C THR A 59 -41.29 32.57 -1.19
N PRO A 60 -41.97 32.41 -0.04
CA PRO A 60 -42.65 31.18 0.34
C PRO A 60 -44.18 31.23 0.17
N THR A 61 -44.84 30.11 0.47
CA THR A 61 -46.24 30.07 0.93
C THR A 61 -46.35 29.11 2.12
N GLU A 62 -47.13 29.46 3.13
CA GLU A 62 -47.41 28.64 4.31
C GLU A 62 -48.82 28.02 4.27
N GLU A 63 -49.00 26.86 4.91
CA GLU A 63 -50.10 26.51 5.85
C GLU A 63 -49.80 25.06 6.32
N SER A 64 -49.61 24.72 7.61
CA SER A 64 -50.56 24.77 8.74
C SER A 64 -51.76 23.84 8.50
N THR A 65 -51.97 22.76 9.27
CA THR A 65 -52.33 22.83 10.70
C THR A 65 -52.19 21.47 11.45
N SER A 66 -51.95 21.55 12.76
CA SER A 66 -52.48 20.72 13.88
C SER A 66 -52.84 19.23 13.68
N GLY A 67 -52.28 18.33 14.52
CA GLY A 67 -52.95 17.07 14.88
C GLY A 67 -52.12 15.99 15.61
N ALA A 68 -52.41 15.75 16.90
CA ALA A 68 -52.00 14.57 17.71
C ALA A 68 -52.94 14.44 18.92
N PRO A 69 -53.03 13.32 19.68
CA PRO A 69 -52.23 12.07 19.62
C PRO A 69 -53.10 10.77 19.64
N THR A 70 -52.50 9.65 20.10
CA THR A 70 -53.10 8.29 20.33
C THR A 70 -53.33 7.44 19.06
N SER A 71 -53.33 6.10 19.07
CA SER A 71 -53.16 5.08 20.14
C SER A 71 -52.43 3.81 19.60
N VAL A 72 -52.16 2.81 20.46
CA VAL A 72 -51.52 1.52 20.11
C VAL A 72 -52.48 0.35 20.32
N PRO A 73 -52.58 -0.60 19.37
CA PRO A 73 -52.51 -2.02 19.72
C PRO A 73 -51.65 -2.88 18.74
N PRO A 74 -51.24 -4.11 19.11
CA PRO A 74 -50.29 -4.93 18.34
C PRO A 74 -50.91 -6.18 17.67
N GLY A 75 -50.13 -6.84 16.79
CA GLY A 75 -50.18 -8.31 16.67
C GLY A 75 -50.10 -8.94 15.27
N GLY A 76 -49.11 -9.81 15.08
CA GLY A 76 -49.20 -11.01 14.20
C GLY A 76 -48.95 -10.86 12.70
N SER A 77 -48.08 -11.72 12.16
CA SER A 77 -48.05 -12.13 10.74
C SER A 77 -47.36 -13.51 10.61
N PRO A 78 -47.88 -14.45 9.79
CA PRO A 78 -47.42 -15.85 9.77
C PRO A 78 -46.46 -16.23 8.63
N VAL A 79 -46.03 -17.49 8.66
CA VAL A 79 -45.21 -18.23 7.68
C VAL A 79 -45.93 -18.45 6.34
N PRO A 80 -45.20 -18.51 5.20
CA PRO A 80 -45.61 -19.24 3.99
C PRO A 80 -44.69 -20.44 3.65
N SER A 81 -45.20 -21.40 2.85
CA SER A 81 -44.52 -22.67 2.50
C SER A 81 -44.81 -23.16 1.06
N ALA A 82 -43.85 -23.88 0.44
CA ALA A 82 -43.96 -24.75 -0.77
C ALA A 82 -42.66 -25.58 -0.94
N THR A 83 -42.48 -26.81 -1.48
CA THR A 83 -43.27 -27.93 -2.06
C THR A 83 -43.20 -28.21 -3.59
N ASN A 84 -42.28 -29.13 -3.99
CA ASN A 84 -42.26 -29.95 -5.24
C ASN A 84 -42.09 -29.20 -6.59
N SER A 85 -41.80 -29.78 -7.78
CA SER A 85 -41.47 -31.14 -8.28
C SER A 85 -40.67 -31.00 -9.63
N GLY A 86 -40.15 -31.99 -10.36
CA GLY A 86 -40.03 -33.46 -10.24
C GLY A 86 -39.83 -34.15 -11.62
N SER A 87 -39.23 -35.37 -11.67
CA SER A 87 -38.94 -36.19 -12.88
C SER A 87 -37.85 -35.64 -13.85
N GLY A 88 -37.00 -36.41 -14.55
CA GLY A 88 -36.76 -37.88 -14.61
C GLY A 88 -37.04 -38.48 -16.01
N GLY A 89 -36.22 -39.37 -16.62
CA GLY A 89 -34.86 -39.85 -16.32
C GLY A 89 -34.59 -41.31 -16.79
N GLY A 90 -33.42 -41.65 -17.40
CA GLY A 90 -33.04 -43.06 -17.68
C GLY A 90 -31.85 -43.37 -18.61
N GLY A 91 -31.08 -44.43 -18.28
CA GLY A 91 -30.50 -45.40 -19.25
C GLY A 91 -29.00 -45.35 -19.64
N GLY A 92 -28.22 -46.36 -19.21
CA GLY A 92 -27.24 -47.03 -20.10
C GLY A 92 -25.76 -47.12 -19.69
N GLY A 93 -25.22 -48.36 -19.66
CA GLY A 93 -23.80 -48.66 -19.99
C GLY A 93 -22.78 -48.62 -18.85
N GLY A 94 -22.27 -49.79 -18.43
CA GLY A 94 -21.26 -49.90 -17.36
C GLY A 94 -19.82 -49.63 -17.80
N GLY A 95 -18.99 -49.21 -16.84
CA GLY A 95 -17.53 -49.10 -16.93
C GLY A 95 -16.91 -49.32 -15.55
N SER A 96 -15.81 -50.07 -15.47
CA SER A 96 -15.17 -50.45 -14.20
C SER A 96 -14.03 -49.51 -13.82
N THR A 97 -14.03 -49.05 -12.57
CA THR A 97 -12.85 -48.59 -11.84
C THR A 97 -13.02 -48.90 -10.35
N ASP A 98 -12.21 -49.80 -9.80
CA ASP A 98 -12.09 -49.95 -8.35
C ASP A 98 -11.60 -48.63 -7.73
N THR A 99 -12.19 -48.25 -6.59
CA THR A 99 -11.73 -47.11 -5.78
C THR A 99 -11.61 -47.58 -4.34
N PRO A 100 -10.44 -47.46 -3.68
CA PRO A 100 -10.28 -47.90 -2.29
C PRO A 100 -11.13 -47.05 -1.33
N GLU A 101 -11.72 -47.72 -0.35
CA GLU A 101 -12.36 -47.09 0.80
C GLU A 101 -11.30 -46.38 1.67
N PRO A 102 -11.52 -45.12 2.12
CA PRO A 102 -10.60 -44.46 3.04
C PRO A 102 -10.69 -45.07 4.44
N PRO A 103 -9.58 -45.20 5.18
CA PRO A 103 -9.61 -45.74 6.54
C PRO A 103 -10.35 -44.80 7.51
N GLU A 104 -11.02 -45.40 8.50
CA GLU A 104 -11.71 -44.66 9.57
C GLU A 104 -10.73 -43.77 10.37
N PRO A 105 -11.15 -42.58 10.81
CA PRO A 105 -10.32 -41.72 11.65
C PRO A 105 -10.13 -42.36 13.04
N THR A 106 -8.88 -42.56 13.44
CA THR A 106 -8.55 -43.09 14.76
C THR A 106 -8.85 -42.05 15.85
N GLU A 107 -9.69 -42.38 16.82
CA GLU A 107 -10.01 -41.45 17.91
C GLU A 107 -8.77 -41.08 18.72
N THR A 108 -8.61 -39.79 18.98
CA THR A 108 -7.58 -39.24 19.87
C THR A 108 -8.24 -38.98 21.22
N PRO A 109 -7.68 -39.48 22.35
CA PRO A 109 -8.33 -39.33 23.65
C PRO A 109 -8.40 -37.86 24.08
N GLU A 110 -9.52 -37.48 24.70
CA GLU A 110 -9.73 -36.14 25.25
C GLU A 110 -8.73 -35.83 26.38
N PRO A 111 -8.26 -34.57 26.52
CA PRO A 111 -7.55 -34.14 27.71
C PRO A 111 -8.52 -34.09 28.91
N PRO A 112 -8.06 -34.41 30.13
CA PRO A 112 -8.93 -34.41 31.31
C PRO A 112 -9.43 -33.01 31.67
N GLU A 113 -10.64 -32.94 32.22
CA GLU A 113 -11.33 -31.70 32.61
C GLU A 113 -10.47 -30.82 33.54
N SER A 114 -10.41 -29.52 33.24
CA SER A 114 -9.83 -28.53 34.13
C SER A 114 -10.76 -28.28 35.32
N THR A 115 -10.36 -28.74 36.51
CA THR A 115 -11.12 -28.54 37.76
C THR A 115 -11.38 -27.06 38.03
N GLU A 116 -12.65 -26.66 38.11
CA GLU A 116 -13.04 -25.29 38.45
C GLU A 116 -12.50 -24.89 39.83
N THR A 117 -11.89 -23.71 39.92
CA THR A 117 -11.52 -23.09 41.19
C THR A 117 -12.66 -22.16 41.61
N PRO A 118 -13.23 -22.30 42.82
CA PRO A 118 -14.42 -21.54 43.21
C PRO A 118 -14.12 -20.03 43.28
N GLU A 119 -15.05 -19.26 42.70
CA GLU A 119 -15.02 -17.80 42.65
C GLU A 119 -15.15 -17.18 44.06
N PRO A 120 -14.39 -16.12 44.41
CA PRO A 120 -14.46 -15.53 45.74
C PRO A 120 -15.77 -14.76 45.95
N THR A 121 -16.54 -15.18 46.96
CA THR A 121 -17.85 -14.63 47.32
C THR A 121 -17.85 -13.09 47.43
N GLU A 122 -18.66 -12.41 46.62
CA GLU A 122 -18.88 -10.97 46.78
C GLU A 122 -19.47 -10.64 48.16
N THR A 123 -18.88 -9.65 48.82
CA THR A 123 -19.42 -9.11 50.07
C THR A 123 -20.46 -8.02 49.73
N PRO A 124 -21.71 -8.12 50.22
CA PRO A 124 -22.77 -7.21 49.80
C PRO A 124 -22.50 -5.77 50.25
N VAL A 125 -22.55 -4.84 49.29
CA VAL A 125 -22.43 -3.40 49.54
C VAL A 125 -23.68 -2.90 50.28
N PRO A 126 -23.55 -2.19 51.42
CA PRO A 126 -24.71 -1.63 52.12
C PRO A 126 -25.35 -0.49 51.33
N LEU A 127 -26.68 -0.53 51.24
CA LEU A 127 -27.51 0.51 50.62
C LEU A 127 -27.66 1.72 51.56
N GLU A 128 -26.91 2.79 51.32
CA GLU A 128 -27.11 4.04 52.07
C GLU A 128 -28.39 4.77 51.61
N THR A 129 -29.26 5.09 52.57
CA THR A 129 -30.56 5.73 52.34
C THR A 129 -30.48 7.25 52.46
N ASN A 130 -31.28 7.96 51.64
CA ASN A 130 -31.29 9.42 51.62
C ASN A 130 -31.92 10.05 52.88
N THR A 131 -31.30 11.15 53.35
CA THR A 131 -31.86 12.21 54.23
C THR A 131 -32.26 11.85 55.67
N PRO A 132 -32.31 12.81 56.64
CA PRO A 132 -32.32 14.27 56.46
C PRO A 132 -31.20 15.08 57.18
N ILE A 133 -31.15 16.37 56.83
CA ILE A 133 -30.29 17.42 57.42
C ILE A 133 -30.73 17.76 58.86
N PRO A 134 -29.77 18.03 59.76
CA PRO A 134 -29.98 19.07 60.78
C PRO A 134 -28.81 20.05 60.96
N THR A 135 -29.19 21.33 61.09
CA THR A 135 -28.49 22.40 61.86
C THR A 135 -27.04 22.76 61.53
N ALA A 136 -26.86 23.88 60.83
CA ALA A 136 -25.57 24.59 60.78
C ALA A 136 -25.23 25.23 62.14
N THR A 137 -24.13 24.81 62.76
CA THR A 137 -23.58 25.46 63.97
C THR A 137 -22.40 26.34 63.57
N ASN A 138 -22.57 27.67 63.67
CA ASN A 138 -21.54 28.64 63.35
C ASN A 138 -20.42 28.64 64.40
N THR A 139 -19.38 27.85 64.18
CA THR A 139 -18.11 27.92 64.92
C THR A 139 -17.04 28.56 64.03
N PRO A 140 -16.47 29.73 64.39
CA PRO A 140 -15.45 30.38 63.57
C PRO A 140 -14.18 29.54 63.46
N VAL A 141 -13.87 29.06 62.25
CA VAL A 141 -12.55 28.49 61.94
C VAL A 141 -11.55 29.65 61.85
N PRO A 142 -10.42 29.62 62.58
CA PRO A 142 -9.40 30.66 62.47
C PRO A 142 -8.76 30.64 61.08
N PRO A 143 -8.41 31.79 60.49
CA PRO A 143 -7.84 31.85 59.14
C PRO A 143 -6.42 31.27 59.11
N THR A 144 -6.31 29.99 58.73
CA THR A 144 -5.05 29.31 58.45
C THR A 144 -4.46 29.85 57.14
N ASN A 145 -3.75 30.99 57.23
CA ASN A 145 -2.95 31.56 56.15
C ASN A 145 -1.68 30.74 55.89
N THR A 146 -1.84 29.43 55.66
CA THR A 146 -0.79 28.56 55.13
C THR A 146 -0.69 28.83 53.63
N PRO A 147 0.44 29.32 53.11
CA PRO A 147 0.58 29.52 51.66
C PRO A 147 0.42 28.19 50.94
N VAL A 148 -0.52 28.12 49.99
CA VAL A 148 -0.56 27.01 49.03
C VAL A 148 0.75 27.07 48.24
N PRO A 149 1.59 26.03 48.26
CA PRO A 149 2.81 26.03 47.48
C PRO A 149 2.43 26.16 46.00
N PRO A 150 3.17 26.96 45.19
CA PRO A 150 2.81 27.15 43.80
C PRO A 150 2.78 25.79 43.09
N THR A 151 1.60 25.38 42.66
CA THR A 151 1.43 24.25 41.77
C THR A 151 2.11 24.61 40.46
N ASN A 152 3.33 24.10 40.29
CA ASN A 152 4.10 24.15 39.05
C ASN A 152 3.47 23.21 38.01
N THR A 153 2.18 23.45 37.71
CA THR A 153 1.52 22.93 36.52
C THR A 153 2.35 23.41 35.33
N PRO A 154 3.01 22.52 34.58
CA PRO A 154 3.87 22.94 33.50
C PRO A 154 3.02 23.71 32.50
N THR A 155 3.38 24.97 32.25
CA THR A 155 2.70 25.78 31.23
C THR A 155 2.78 25.00 29.92
N PRO A 156 1.65 24.70 29.25
CA PRO A 156 1.67 23.91 28.03
C PRO A 156 2.56 24.63 27.03
N THR A 157 3.62 23.95 26.59
CA THR A 157 4.55 24.51 25.60
C THR A 157 3.74 24.82 24.35
N PRO A 158 3.74 26.07 23.85
CA PRO A 158 2.91 26.45 22.72
C PRO A 158 3.22 25.56 21.52
N LEU A 159 2.18 25.01 20.89
CA LEU A 159 2.33 24.10 19.76
C LEU A 159 3.15 24.78 18.64
N PRO A 160 4.00 24.04 17.92
CA PRO A 160 4.71 24.60 16.76
C PRO A 160 3.71 25.13 15.72
N VAL A 161 4.06 26.23 15.06
CA VAL A 161 3.13 26.96 14.17
C VAL A 161 2.65 26.04 13.04
N GLY A 162 1.33 25.88 12.93
CA GLY A 162 0.71 24.98 11.95
C GLY A 162 0.80 23.50 12.31
N CYS A 163 0.66 23.19 13.60
CA CYS A 163 0.52 21.86 14.17
C CYS A 163 -0.67 21.87 15.16
N ASP A 164 -1.68 21.04 14.93
CA ASP A 164 -2.83 20.86 15.82
C ASP A 164 -2.49 19.87 16.95
N TYR A 165 -1.58 18.93 16.66
CA TYR A 165 -0.97 18.02 17.63
C TYR A 165 0.56 18.04 17.48
N SER A 166 1.28 18.00 18.60
CA SER A 166 2.74 17.86 18.63
C SER A 166 3.12 16.65 19.47
N ILE A 167 3.83 15.69 18.88
CA ILE A 167 4.16 14.40 19.52
C ILE A 167 5.57 14.45 20.12
N PRO A 168 5.76 14.22 21.44
CA PRO A 168 7.08 14.11 22.06
C PRO A 168 7.97 13.06 21.38
N ALA A 169 9.29 13.17 21.56
CA ALA A 169 10.26 12.24 20.95
C ALA A 169 10.00 10.78 21.38
N GLY A 170 9.68 9.92 20.42
CA GLY A 170 9.45 8.49 20.63
C GLY A 170 8.12 8.10 21.28
N ASP A 171 7.26 9.06 21.64
CA ASP A 171 5.98 8.78 22.28
C ASP A 171 4.93 8.23 21.29
N THR A 172 4.92 6.90 21.17
CA THR A 172 3.95 6.17 20.34
C THR A 172 2.54 6.17 20.94
N ALA A 173 2.37 6.43 22.24
CA ALA A 173 1.06 6.50 22.88
C ALA A 173 0.37 7.85 22.57
N ALA A 174 1.10 8.97 22.70
CA ALA A 174 0.63 10.28 22.27
C ALA A 174 0.33 10.32 20.77
N PHE A 175 1.10 9.62 19.94
CA PHE A 175 0.81 9.54 18.50
C PHE A 175 -0.49 8.78 18.21
N ARG A 176 -0.72 7.62 18.84
CA ARG A 176 -2.01 6.90 18.74
C ARG A 176 -3.17 7.78 19.21
N ALA A 177 -3.00 8.50 20.32
CA ALA A 177 -4.01 9.42 20.85
C ALA A 177 -4.33 10.56 19.87
N ALA A 178 -3.31 11.22 19.30
CA ALA A 178 -3.49 12.30 18.33
C ALA A 178 -4.23 11.86 17.06
N VAL A 179 -3.93 10.66 16.53
CA VAL A 179 -4.68 10.10 15.38
C VAL A 179 -6.14 9.81 15.75
N THR A 180 -6.41 9.30 16.96
CA THR A 180 -7.79 9.15 17.46
C THR A 180 -8.50 10.51 17.59
N SER A 181 -7.85 11.54 18.12
CA SER A 181 -8.43 12.87 18.26
C SER A 181 -8.73 13.52 16.89
N ALA A 182 -7.81 13.43 15.94
CA ALA A 182 -7.99 13.94 14.57
C ALA A 182 -9.11 13.20 13.82
N ASN A 183 -9.25 11.89 14.00
CA ASN A 183 -10.39 11.13 13.47
C ASN A 183 -11.75 11.57 14.05
N ASN A 184 -11.75 12.23 15.21
CA ASN A 184 -12.95 12.69 15.89
C ASN A 184 -13.22 14.21 15.69
N ASN A 185 -12.31 14.97 15.07
CA ASN A 185 -12.42 16.42 14.90
C ASN A 185 -13.31 16.85 13.71
N GLY A 186 -13.94 15.88 13.02
CA GLY A 186 -14.83 16.13 11.89
C GLY A 186 -14.11 16.10 10.54
N SER A 187 -14.48 16.99 9.62
CA SER A 187 -13.99 16.98 8.22
C SER A 187 -12.91 18.02 7.91
N SER A 188 -12.45 18.77 8.90
CA SER A 188 -11.23 19.59 8.81
C SER A 188 -9.99 18.70 8.61
N THR A 189 -8.89 19.30 8.15
CA THR A 189 -7.59 18.59 8.09
C THR A 189 -6.77 18.90 9.33
N ASP A 190 -6.52 17.89 10.15
CA ASP A 190 -5.65 18.01 11.31
C ASP A 190 -4.18 17.75 10.94
N THR A 191 -3.27 18.51 11.57
CA THR A 191 -1.84 18.41 11.37
C THR A 191 -1.14 17.88 12.61
N ILE A 192 -0.62 16.65 12.51
CA ILE A 192 0.19 16.00 13.54
C ILE A 192 1.67 16.24 13.23
N CYS A 193 2.41 16.84 14.16
CA CYS A 193 3.82 17.13 14.03
C CYS A 193 4.66 16.22 14.92
N LEU A 194 5.59 15.49 14.32
CA LEU A 194 6.54 14.63 15.05
C LEU A 194 7.77 15.44 15.49
N THR A 195 8.36 15.07 16.62
CA THR A 195 9.62 15.69 17.08
C THR A 195 10.74 15.35 16.09
N ALA A 196 11.47 16.38 15.64
CA ALA A 196 12.42 16.25 14.54
C ALA A 196 13.47 15.15 14.78
N GLY A 197 13.76 14.36 13.74
CA GLY A 197 14.73 13.25 13.77
C GLY A 197 14.43 12.11 14.75
N SER A 198 13.30 12.14 15.49
CA SER A 198 13.00 11.16 16.54
C SER A 198 12.59 9.80 15.97
N THR A 199 12.88 8.72 16.70
CA THR A 199 12.39 7.37 16.32
C THR A 199 11.23 6.95 17.21
N TYR A 200 10.13 6.54 16.58
CA TYR A 200 8.88 6.07 17.17
C TYR A 200 8.80 4.56 17.00
N SER A 201 9.18 3.83 18.05
CA SER A 201 9.35 2.37 18.04
C SER A 201 8.07 1.67 18.50
N PHE A 202 7.33 1.09 17.56
CA PHE A 202 6.10 0.34 17.85
C PHE A 202 6.43 -1.14 18.06
N SER A 203 6.17 -1.65 19.27
CA SER A 203 6.37 -3.05 19.63
C SER A 203 5.12 -3.93 19.51
N SER A 204 3.92 -3.32 19.58
CA SER A 204 2.62 -4.01 19.59
C SER A 204 1.57 -3.35 18.69
N ALA A 205 0.58 -4.13 18.25
CA ALA A 205 -0.52 -3.63 17.42
C ALA A 205 -1.65 -2.95 18.21
N SER A 206 -2.44 -2.12 17.52
CA SER A 206 -3.81 -1.75 17.88
C SER A 206 -4.72 -2.29 16.77
N GLY A 207 -5.46 -3.36 17.08
CA GLY A 207 -6.04 -4.21 16.03
C GLY A 207 -4.93 -4.79 15.15
N SER A 208 -4.93 -4.46 13.85
CA SER A 208 -3.91 -4.92 12.89
C SER A 208 -2.85 -3.87 12.53
N ASN A 209 -2.80 -2.72 13.22
CA ASN A 209 -2.03 -1.55 12.79
C ASN A 209 -1.30 -0.85 13.97
N ALA A 210 -0.24 -0.09 13.69
CA ALA A 210 0.50 0.70 14.68
C ALA A 210 -0.27 1.95 15.15
N LEU A 211 -1.13 2.48 14.28
CA LEU A 211 -1.99 3.65 14.54
C LEU A 211 -3.46 3.30 14.24
N PRO A 212 -4.42 4.02 14.83
CA PRO A 212 -5.84 3.91 14.46
C PRO A 212 -6.05 4.07 12.95
N GLN A 213 -7.13 3.49 12.40
CA GLN A 213 -7.45 3.69 10.98
C GLN A 213 -7.76 5.18 10.72
N VAL A 214 -7.14 5.75 9.69
CA VAL A 214 -7.40 7.13 9.25
C VAL A 214 -8.74 7.18 8.53
N SER A 215 -9.69 7.94 9.07
CA SER A 215 -11.05 8.13 8.53
C SER A 215 -11.37 9.58 8.18
N THR A 216 -10.62 10.55 8.71
CA THR A 216 -10.70 11.97 8.35
C THR A 216 -9.46 12.39 7.53
N PRO A 217 -9.35 13.64 7.08
CA PRO A 217 -8.11 14.15 6.50
C PRO A 217 -7.05 14.43 7.57
N ILE A 218 -5.91 13.72 7.52
CA ILE A 218 -4.80 13.88 8.47
C ILE A 218 -3.50 14.15 7.71
N THR A 219 -2.74 15.16 8.14
CA THR A 219 -1.38 15.44 7.68
C THR A 219 -0.38 15.13 8.80
N VAL A 220 0.63 14.30 8.52
CA VAL A 220 1.73 14.00 9.45
C VAL A 220 3.01 14.67 8.95
N LYS A 221 3.43 15.73 9.64
CA LYS A 221 4.71 16.41 9.45
C LYS A 221 5.79 15.65 10.20
N GLY A 222 6.56 14.86 9.46
CA GLY A 222 7.55 13.95 9.99
C GLY A 222 8.83 14.59 10.52
N ASN A 223 9.26 15.73 9.96
CA ASN A 223 10.46 16.46 10.40
C ASN A 223 11.74 15.58 10.47
N GLY A 224 11.87 14.60 9.57
CA GLY A 224 12.96 13.62 9.55
C GLY A 224 12.80 12.45 10.52
N ALA A 225 11.69 12.35 11.24
CA ALA A 225 11.41 11.25 12.17
C ALA A 225 11.30 9.89 11.47
N THR A 226 11.53 8.83 12.24
CA THR A 226 11.41 7.44 11.82
C THR A 226 10.30 6.75 12.59
N LEU A 227 9.40 6.05 11.91
CA LEU A 227 8.48 5.09 12.49
C LEU A 227 9.06 3.69 12.22
N GLU A 228 9.21 2.89 13.26
CA GLU A 228 9.69 1.50 13.11
C GLU A 228 8.77 0.50 13.80
N ARG A 229 8.74 -0.72 13.26
CA ARG A 229 8.26 -1.90 13.98
C ARG A 229 9.45 -2.56 14.69
N SER A 230 9.36 -2.72 16.00
CA SER A 230 10.48 -3.08 16.89
C SER A 230 10.16 -4.28 17.80
N GLY A 231 9.43 -5.27 17.32
CA GLY A 231 8.94 -6.38 18.14
C GLY A 231 8.48 -7.61 17.36
N GLY A 232 7.79 -8.52 18.06
CA GLY A 232 7.29 -9.79 17.51
C GLY A 232 6.06 -9.64 16.62
N ASP A 233 5.07 -8.85 17.06
CA ASP A 233 3.79 -8.70 16.35
C ASP A 233 3.96 -8.17 14.93
N THR A 234 3.19 -8.74 13.98
CA THR A 234 3.14 -8.27 12.60
C THR A 234 1.94 -7.35 12.40
N PHE A 235 2.16 -6.07 12.09
CA PHE A 235 1.12 -5.06 11.88
C PHE A 235 1.58 -4.00 10.85
N ARG A 236 0.59 -3.35 10.21
CA ARG A 236 0.84 -2.18 9.33
C ARG A 236 1.20 -0.96 10.14
N MET A 237 1.89 0.02 9.55
CA MET A 237 2.06 1.32 10.22
C MET A 237 0.76 2.16 10.15
N PHE A 238 0.17 2.26 8.96
CA PHE A 238 -1.09 2.98 8.70
C PHE A 238 -2.12 2.14 7.93
N ASN A 239 -3.39 2.46 8.16
CA ASN A 239 -4.54 1.98 7.39
C ASN A 239 -5.44 3.21 7.09
N VAL A 240 -5.77 3.46 5.83
CA VAL A 240 -6.63 4.59 5.41
C VAL A 240 -7.96 4.04 4.88
N SER A 241 -9.07 4.48 5.47
CA SER A 241 -10.43 4.09 5.04
C SER A 241 -10.78 4.67 3.66
N GLY A 242 -11.86 4.20 3.03
CA GLY A 242 -12.30 4.71 1.72
C GLY A 242 -12.66 6.20 1.68
N GLY A 243 -13.04 6.78 2.83
CA GLY A 243 -13.29 8.22 2.99
C GLY A 243 -12.12 9.00 3.61
N GLY A 244 -11.10 8.29 4.12
CA GLY A 244 -9.94 8.92 4.76
C GLY A 244 -8.97 9.54 3.75
N SER A 245 -8.20 10.52 4.22
CA SER A 245 -7.09 11.10 3.46
C SER A 245 -5.87 11.21 4.36
N LEU A 246 -4.72 10.69 3.91
CA LEU A 246 -3.48 10.73 4.67
C LEU A 246 -2.38 11.40 3.84
N THR A 247 -1.82 12.49 4.37
CA THR A 247 -0.61 13.12 3.84
C THR A 247 0.56 12.84 4.79
N LEU A 248 1.66 12.28 4.28
CA LEU A 248 2.89 12.03 5.03
C LEU A 248 4.04 12.85 4.44
N GLU A 249 4.72 13.62 5.28
CA GLU A 249 5.79 14.53 4.85
C GLU A 249 7.11 14.24 5.57
N SER A 250 8.20 14.04 4.81
CA SER A 250 9.59 14.01 5.31
C SER A 250 9.81 13.07 6.50
N MET A 251 9.58 11.77 6.31
CA MET A 251 9.75 10.75 7.35
C MET A 251 10.29 9.42 6.79
N THR A 252 10.78 8.55 7.67
CA THR A 252 11.07 7.15 7.35
C THR A 252 10.02 6.23 7.97
N ILE A 253 9.57 5.21 7.24
CA ILE A 253 8.78 4.09 7.78
C ILE A 253 9.50 2.79 7.45
N ARG A 254 9.91 2.04 8.47
CA ARG A 254 10.74 0.84 8.28
C ARG A 254 10.37 -0.36 9.12
N ASN A 255 10.76 -1.53 8.62
CA ASN A 255 10.55 -2.86 9.22
C ASN A 255 9.06 -3.22 9.45
N ALA A 256 8.12 -2.45 8.90
CA ALA A 256 6.70 -2.71 9.04
C ALA A 256 6.35 -3.98 8.26
N THR A 257 5.88 -5.00 8.99
CA THR A 257 5.64 -6.33 8.46
C THR A 257 4.24 -6.73 8.88
N ILE A 258 3.40 -7.16 7.95
CA ILE A 258 2.14 -7.82 8.28
C ILE A 258 2.13 -9.25 7.71
N GLY A 259 1.45 -10.17 8.40
CA GLY A 259 1.39 -11.59 8.04
C GLY A 259 0.99 -11.87 6.59
N SER A 260 1.42 -13.01 6.06
CA SER A 260 1.38 -13.40 4.63
C SER A 260 -0.01 -13.49 3.98
N SER A 261 -1.09 -13.27 4.72
CA SER A 261 -2.46 -13.11 4.22
C SER A 261 -2.83 -11.66 3.85
N ASN A 262 -2.02 -10.68 4.27
CA ASN A 262 -2.37 -9.26 4.28
C ASN A 262 -1.48 -8.39 3.38
N ASN A 263 -2.09 -7.39 2.73
CA ASN A 263 -1.41 -6.49 1.79
C ASN A 263 -1.04 -5.14 2.45
N GLY A 264 -0.02 -4.44 1.94
CA GLY A 264 0.38 -3.11 2.40
C GLY A 264 1.13 -3.14 3.73
N GLY A 265 2.44 -3.42 3.70
CA GLY A 265 3.23 -3.72 4.90
C GLY A 265 3.48 -2.51 5.80
N ALA A 266 3.76 -1.34 5.20
CA ALA A 266 3.76 -0.06 5.92
C ALA A 266 2.39 0.61 5.86
N ILE A 267 1.75 0.67 4.70
CA ILE A 267 0.47 1.36 4.49
C ILE A 267 -0.47 0.53 3.63
N TYR A 268 -1.70 0.38 4.09
CA TYR A 268 -2.85 0.02 3.24
C TYR A 268 -3.76 1.24 3.09
N SER A 269 -4.18 1.58 1.86
CA SER A 269 -5.12 2.67 1.60
C SER A 269 -6.27 2.22 0.70
N SER A 270 -7.50 2.42 1.16
CA SER A 270 -8.68 2.48 0.27
C SER A 270 -9.06 3.92 -0.10
N GLY A 271 -8.50 4.93 0.57
CA GLY A 271 -8.80 6.36 0.38
C GLY A 271 -7.69 7.10 -0.36
N THR A 272 -7.51 8.39 -0.03
CA THR A 272 -6.44 9.21 -0.62
C THR A 272 -5.15 9.10 0.19
N LEU A 273 -4.02 8.90 -0.50
CA LEU A 273 -2.70 8.81 0.11
C LEU A 273 -1.70 9.71 -0.64
N THR A 274 -1.09 10.65 0.08
CA THR A 274 -0.06 11.57 -0.43
C THR A 274 1.24 11.37 0.33
N LEU A 275 2.33 11.11 -0.38
CA LEU A 275 3.64 10.78 0.17
C LEU A 275 4.69 11.77 -0.37
N THR A 276 5.14 12.69 0.48
CA THR A 276 6.09 13.76 0.14
C THR A 276 7.43 13.52 0.84
N SER A 277 8.48 13.18 0.09
CA SER A 277 9.82 12.88 0.62
C SER A 277 9.85 11.80 1.72
N VAL A 278 9.01 10.77 1.58
CA VAL A 278 8.93 9.65 2.54
C VAL A 278 9.87 8.51 2.10
N THR A 279 10.58 7.90 3.06
CA THR A 279 11.44 6.73 2.84
C THR A 279 10.79 5.47 3.41
N PHE A 280 10.61 4.44 2.60
CA PHE A 280 10.11 3.13 3.00
C PHE A 280 11.23 2.08 2.92
N SER A 281 11.68 1.56 4.06
CA SER A 281 12.80 0.61 4.12
C SER A 281 12.45 -0.72 4.77
N GLY A 282 12.69 -1.85 4.11
CA GLY A 282 12.56 -3.18 4.73
C GLY A 282 11.15 -3.55 5.17
N ASN A 283 10.11 -3.00 4.55
CA ASN A 283 8.72 -3.32 4.86
C ASN A 283 8.26 -4.54 4.04
N SER A 284 7.36 -5.37 4.59
CA SER A 284 6.98 -6.64 3.97
C SER A 284 5.50 -7.01 4.15
N ALA A 285 4.92 -7.61 3.12
CA ALA A 285 3.50 -8.01 3.05
C ALA A 285 3.26 -9.15 2.05
N LYS A 286 2.00 -9.56 1.89
CA LYS A 286 1.57 -10.44 0.78
C LYS A 286 1.76 -9.78 -0.58
N SER A 287 1.23 -8.56 -0.73
CA SER A 287 1.40 -7.69 -1.90
C SER A 287 1.52 -6.22 -1.45
N GLY A 288 2.30 -5.40 -2.15
CA GLY A 288 2.61 -4.03 -1.74
C GLY A 288 3.45 -3.99 -0.45
N GLY A 289 4.74 -4.32 -0.54
CA GLY A 289 5.59 -4.53 0.64
C GLY A 289 5.70 -3.28 1.53
N ALA A 290 5.78 -2.10 0.92
CA ALA A 290 5.56 -0.84 1.61
C ALA A 290 4.09 -0.41 1.53
N VAL A 291 3.54 -0.22 0.32
CA VAL A 291 2.24 0.43 0.10
C VAL A 291 1.33 -0.44 -0.77
N TYR A 292 0.09 -0.63 -0.32
CA TYR A 292 -0.99 -1.16 -1.15
C TYR A 292 -2.11 -0.11 -1.24
N SER A 293 -2.41 0.39 -2.44
CA SER A 293 -3.46 1.38 -2.67
C SER A 293 -4.58 0.83 -3.55
N ARG A 294 -5.84 1.03 -3.13
CA ARG A 294 -7.06 0.94 -3.95
C ARG A 294 -7.66 2.30 -4.33
N GLY A 295 -7.12 3.38 -3.76
CA GLY A 295 -7.52 4.75 -4.05
C GLY A 295 -6.39 5.56 -4.71
N THR A 296 -6.53 6.88 -4.70
CA THR A 296 -5.55 7.81 -5.27
C THR A 296 -4.25 7.80 -4.47
N LEU A 297 -3.12 7.58 -5.16
CA LEU A 297 -1.77 7.54 -4.57
C LEU A 297 -0.86 8.57 -5.23
N THR A 298 -0.53 9.66 -4.53
CA THR A 298 0.47 10.65 -5.00
C THR A 298 1.80 10.40 -4.30
N VAL A 299 2.90 10.31 -5.06
CA VAL A 299 4.26 10.13 -4.51
C VAL A 299 5.22 11.14 -5.14
N THR A 300 5.84 11.97 -4.30
CA THR A 300 6.76 13.04 -4.71
C THR A 300 8.02 13.03 -3.86
N GLY A 301 9.15 12.67 -4.46
CA GLY A 301 10.43 12.49 -3.76
C GLY A 301 10.49 11.23 -2.90
N GLY A 302 11.57 11.09 -2.13
CA GLY A 302 11.76 9.97 -1.20
C GLY A 302 12.21 8.67 -1.88
N SER A 303 12.07 7.55 -1.18
CA SER A 303 12.58 6.27 -1.66
C SER A 303 11.82 5.05 -1.13
N PHE A 304 11.94 3.95 -1.86
CA PHE A 304 11.49 2.63 -1.47
C PHE A 304 12.70 1.70 -1.60
N THR A 305 13.21 1.20 -0.48
CA THR A 305 14.44 0.40 -0.41
C THR A 305 14.22 -0.94 0.27
N SER A 306 14.62 -2.03 -0.37
CA SER A 306 14.61 -3.39 0.20
C SER A 306 13.25 -3.84 0.76
N ASN A 307 12.13 -3.37 0.20
CA ASN A 307 10.79 -3.84 0.58
C ASN A 307 10.48 -5.16 -0.17
N THR A 308 9.78 -6.09 0.49
CA THR A 308 9.63 -7.48 0.02
C THR A 308 8.19 -7.95 0.02
N VAL A 309 7.83 -8.80 -0.95
CA VAL A 309 6.48 -9.42 -1.03
C VAL A 309 6.49 -10.90 -1.42
N ASN A 310 5.45 -11.60 -0.98
CA ASN A 310 5.21 -13.00 -1.30
C ASN A 310 4.44 -13.22 -2.62
N LEU A 311 3.83 -12.18 -3.23
CA LEU A 311 3.18 -12.24 -4.55
C LEU A 311 3.59 -11.05 -5.44
N ASP A 312 3.05 -9.84 -5.19
CA ASP A 312 3.07 -8.75 -6.17
C ASP A 312 3.48 -7.39 -5.60
N GLY A 313 4.29 -6.63 -6.34
CA GLY A 313 4.59 -5.23 -6.01
C GLY A 313 5.50 -5.08 -4.79
N GLY A 314 6.78 -5.40 -4.95
CA GLY A 314 7.75 -5.45 -3.83
C GLY A 314 7.80 -4.19 -2.97
N ALA A 315 7.66 -3.01 -3.57
CA ALA A 315 7.41 -1.77 -2.86
C ALA A 315 5.93 -1.36 -2.87
N ILE A 316 5.34 -1.22 -4.06
CA ILE A 316 3.99 -0.65 -4.24
C ILE A 316 3.10 -1.59 -5.06
N TYR A 317 1.89 -1.83 -4.59
CA TYR A 317 0.80 -2.38 -5.40
C TYR A 317 -0.29 -1.31 -5.58
N ILE A 318 -0.73 -1.11 -6.82
CA ILE A 318 -1.74 -0.10 -7.19
C ILE A 318 -2.90 -0.84 -7.85
N ASN A 319 -4.10 -0.75 -7.27
CA ASN A 319 -5.30 -1.43 -7.72
C ASN A 319 -6.40 -0.43 -8.07
N GLU A 320 -7.04 -0.55 -9.23
CA GLU A 320 -8.29 0.17 -9.59
C GLU A 320 -8.21 1.72 -9.47
N GLY A 321 -7.01 2.31 -9.44
CA GLY A 321 -6.78 3.69 -9.00
C GLY A 321 -5.97 4.56 -9.96
N THR A 322 -5.55 5.72 -9.48
CA THR A 322 -4.63 6.63 -10.19
C THR A 322 -3.40 6.93 -9.34
N ALA A 323 -2.22 7.03 -9.99
CA ALA A 323 -0.99 7.36 -9.28
C ALA A 323 0.01 8.21 -10.10
N PRO A 324 0.15 9.51 -9.78
CA PRO A 324 1.33 10.29 -10.15
C PRO A 324 2.50 9.97 -9.20
N ILE A 325 3.65 9.59 -9.78
CA ILE A 325 4.89 9.26 -9.08
C ILE A 325 6.02 10.11 -9.68
N SER A 326 6.77 10.85 -8.85
CA SER A 326 7.86 11.72 -9.32
C SER A 326 9.02 11.86 -8.33
N GLY A 327 10.25 12.00 -8.82
CA GLY A 327 11.44 12.18 -7.96
C GLY A 327 11.83 11.02 -7.05
N VAL A 328 11.29 9.81 -7.28
CA VAL A 328 11.42 8.68 -6.33
C VAL A 328 12.61 7.77 -6.67
N THR A 329 13.23 7.17 -5.65
CA THR A 329 14.21 6.07 -5.86
C THR A 329 13.65 4.74 -5.39
N PHE A 330 13.48 3.78 -6.31
CA PHE A 330 13.13 2.39 -6.01
C PHE A 330 14.40 1.53 -6.10
N SER A 331 14.92 1.06 -4.97
CA SER A 331 16.13 0.22 -4.93
C SER A 331 15.94 -1.11 -4.22
N SER A 332 16.42 -2.19 -4.82
CA SER A 332 16.54 -3.51 -4.19
C SER A 332 15.23 -4.09 -3.62
N ASN A 333 14.07 -3.61 -4.07
CA ASN A 333 12.78 -4.17 -3.69
C ASN A 333 12.57 -5.50 -4.44
N SER A 334 11.86 -6.45 -3.83
CA SER A 334 11.64 -7.76 -4.45
C SER A 334 10.22 -8.29 -4.31
N SER A 335 9.70 -8.86 -5.40
CA SER A 335 8.75 -9.97 -5.32
C SER A 335 9.51 -11.29 -5.26
N SER A 336 8.96 -12.25 -4.51
CA SER A 336 9.43 -13.64 -4.42
C SER A 336 8.40 -14.68 -4.92
N GLY A 337 7.20 -14.23 -5.32
CA GLY A 337 6.12 -15.10 -5.79
C GLY A 337 5.81 -14.92 -7.27
N ASP A 338 5.37 -13.71 -7.65
CA ASP A 338 4.91 -13.40 -9.00
C ASP A 338 5.65 -12.17 -9.56
N ASP A 339 4.95 -11.04 -9.77
CA ASP A 339 5.36 -9.97 -10.68
C ASP A 339 5.67 -8.62 -9.98
N GLY A 340 6.40 -7.75 -10.68
CA GLY A 340 6.53 -6.33 -10.32
C GLY A 340 7.43 -6.09 -9.11
N GLY A 341 8.73 -6.32 -9.26
CA GLY A 341 9.69 -6.29 -8.14
C GLY A 341 9.77 -4.98 -7.37
N ALA A 342 9.45 -3.84 -7.99
CA ALA A 342 9.18 -2.58 -7.29
C ALA A 342 7.69 -2.22 -7.29
N ILE A 343 7.04 -2.19 -8.46
CA ILE A 343 5.65 -1.74 -8.62
C ILE A 343 4.83 -2.78 -9.41
N TYR A 344 3.66 -3.14 -8.88
CA TYR A 344 2.61 -3.83 -9.63
C TYR A 344 1.44 -2.86 -9.88
N ILE A 345 0.99 -2.77 -11.13
CA ILE A 345 -0.08 -1.88 -11.57
C ILE A 345 -1.26 -2.71 -12.10
N ASN A 346 -2.29 -2.89 -11.29
CA ASN A 346 -3.52 -3.60 -11.66
C ASN A 346 -4.63 -2.63 -12.08
N ASN A 347 -5.08 -2.71 -13.33
CA ASN A 347 -6.25 -1.96 -13.86
C ASN A 347 -6.26 -0.45 -13.52
N SER A 348 -5.08 0.15 -13.36
CA SER A 348 -4.87 1.51 -12.82
C SER A 348 -4.22 2.44 -13.85
N THR A 349 -4.30 3.75 -13.64
CA THR A 349 -3.61 4.75 -14.49
C THR A 349 -2.44 5.40 -13.74
N VAL A 350 -1.21 5.12 -14.19
CA VAL A 350 0.02 5.51 -13.51
C VAL A 350 0.90 6.37 -14.42
N THR A 351 1.45 7.44 -13.87
CA THR A 351 2.42 8.31 -14.55
C THR A 351 3.67 8.43 -13.68
N ILE A 352 4.82 8.00 -14.19
CA ILE A 352 6.09 8.01 -13.45
C ILE A 352 7.09 8.92 -14.16
N SER A 353 7.69 9.86 -13.41
CA SER A 353 8.44 10.98 -14.01
C SER A 353 9.51 11.63 -13.11
N GLY A 354 10.16 12.69 -13.62
CA GLY A 354 10.98 13.62 -12.85
C GLY A 354 12.16 12.96 -12.16
N GLY A 355 13.07 12.36 -12.93
CA GLY A 355 14.26 11.67 -12.46
C GLY A 355 14.02 10.36 -11.70
N THR A 356 12.79 9.82 -11.67
CA THR A 356 12.48 8.60 -10.90
C THR A 356 13.34 7.41 -11.37
N SER A 357 13.98 6.71 -10.43
CA SER A 357 14.94 5.64 -10.72
C SER A 357 14.52 4.29 -10.15
N PHE A 358 14.82 3.22 -10.89
CA PHE A 358 14.62 1.83 -10.51
C PHE A 358 15.96 1.09 -10.61
N THR A 359 16.53 0.72 -9.46
CA THR A 359 17.87 0.11 -9.37
C THR A 359 17.83 -1.23 -8.64
N ASN A 360 18.30 -2.30 -9.29
CA ASN A 360 18.47 -3.64 -8.72
C ASN A 360 17.21 -4.27 -8.08
N ASN A 361 16.01 -3.92 -8.55
CA ASN A 361 14.76 -4.53 -8.07
C ASN A 361 14.53 -5.88 -8.78
N SER A 362 13.91 -6.85 -8.10
CA SER A 362 13.78 -8.23 -8.56
C SER A 362 12.35 -8.80 -8.50
N ALA A 363 11.96 -9.58 -9.49
CA ALA A 363 10.70 -10.33 -9.50
C ALA A 363 10.97 -11.82 -9.74
N TYR A 364 10.07 -12.68 -9.27
CA TYR A 364 10.18 -14.10 -9.55
C TYR A 364 9.82 -14.38 -11.01
N ASP A 365 8.59 -14.08 -11.43
CA ASP A 365 8.15 -14.27 -12.81
C ASP A 365 8.46 -13.03 -13.67
N LYS A 366 7.63 -11.98 -13.67
CA LYS A 366 7.74 -10.87 -14.62
C LYS A 366 8.11 -9.53 -13.98
N ALA A 367 8.84 -8.72 -14.76
CA ALA A 367 9.19 -7.33 -14.45
C ALA A 367 9.88 -7.07 -13.10
N GLY A 368 11.21 -7.09 -13.10
CA GLY A 368 12.02 -6.76 -11.92
C GLY A 368 11.75 -5.37 -11.34
N ALA A 369 11.31 -4.40 -12.15
CA ALA A 369 10.85 -3.10 -11.64
C ALA A 369 9.33 -2.93 -11.73
N ILE A 370 8.72 -2.89 -12.92
CA ILE A 370 7.30 -2.49 -13.08
C ILE A 370 6.51 -3.49 -13.90
N TYR A 371 5.53 -4.15 -13.28
CA TYR A 371 4.49 -4.90 -13.98
C TYR A 371 3.26 -4.00 -14.22
N ASN A 372 2.68 -4.06 -15.42
CA ASN A 372 1.52 -3.26 -15.80
C ASN A 372 0.44 -4.02 -16.60
N SER A 373 -0.73 -4.24 -15.99
CA SER A 373 -1.98 -4.57 -16.70
C SER A 373 -2.84 -3.33 -17.00
N GLY A 374 -2.52 -2.17 -16.41
CA GLY A 374 -3.24 -0.91 -16.58
C GLY A 374 -2.67 0.01 -17.67
N THR A 375 -2.79 1.33 -17.45
CA THR A 375 -2.17 2.36 -18.31
C THR A 375 -0.93 2.93 -17.64
N LEU A 376 0.23 2.85 -18.31
CA LEU A 376 1.51 3.34 -17.79
C LEU A 376 2.10 4.41 -18.72
N THR A 377 2.32 5.61 -18.19
CA THR A 377 3.07 6.68 -18.86
C THR A 377 4.43 6.86 -18.19
N LEU A 378 5.49 6.87 -18.99
CA LEU A 378 6.88 7.03 -18.57
C LEU A 378 7.55 8.18 -19.33
N SER A 379 8.21 9.07 -18.58
CA SER A 379 9.00 10.19 -19.12
C SER A 379 10.03 10.63 -18.10
N ASP A 380 11.31 10.72 -18.47
CA ASP A 380 12.40 11.05 -17.52
C ASP A 380 12.46 10.07 -16.32
N THR A 381 12.74 8.80 -16.65
CA THR A 381 12.88 7.69 -15.69
C THR A 381 14.03 6.77 -16.08
N SER A 382 14.65 6.11 -15.11
CA SER A 382 15.84 5.26 -15.32
C SER A 382 15.69 3.86 -14.74
N PHE A 383 16.28 2.86 -15.41
CA PHE A 383 16.17 1.44 -15.05
C PHE A 383 17.56 0.77 -15.14
N THR A 384 18.12 0.39 -13.99
CA THR A 384 19.48 -0.17 -13.87
C THR A 384 19.43 -1.48 -13.09
N GLY A 385 20.02 -2.56 -13.63
CA GLY A 385 20.22 -3.82 -12.88
C GLY A 385 18.95 -4.57 -12.42
N ASN A 386 17.75 -4.14 -12.80
CA ASN A 386 16.51 -4.83 -12.43
C ASN A 386 16.37 -6.17 -13.20
N THR A 387 15.89 -7.21 -12.54
CA THR A 387 15.85 -8.59 -13.06
C THR A 387 14.53 -9.30 -12.78
N ALA A 388 14.10 -10.14 -13.70
CA ALA A 388 13.02 -11.11 -13.50
C ALA A 388 13.52 -12.48 -13.96
N SER A 389 13.00 -13.59 -13.41
CA SER A 389 13.41 -14.94 -13.84
C SER A 389 12.64 -15.40 -15.08
N GLY A 390 11.41 -14.89 -15.25
CA GLY A 390 10.61 -14.94 -16.46
C GLY A 390 10.71 -13.65 -17.29
N ASP A 391 9.56 -13.11 -17.71
CA ASP A 391 9.51 -12.14 -18.81
C ASP A 391 9.72 -10.66 -18.41
N GLY A 392 10.43 -9.93 -19.29
CA GLY A 392 10.51 -8.46 -19.25
C GLY A 392 11.34 -7.91 -18.09
N GLY A 393 12.60 -8.34 -17.97
CA GLY A 393 13.47 -8.16 -16.78
C GLY A 393 13.43 -6.82 -16.02
N ALA A 394 13.17 -5.67 -16.67
CA ALA A 394 12.86 -4.42 -15.97
C ALA A 394 11.35 -4.06 -15.98
N ILE A 395 10.70 -4.13 -17.13
CA ILE A 395 9.29 -3.76 -17.31
C ILE A 395 8.59 -4.84 -18.14
N ASN A 396 7.39 -5.24 -17.70
CA ASN A 396 6.45 -6.02 -18.48
C ASN A 396 5.10 -5.27 -18.49
N SER A 397 4.49 -5.15 -19.67
CA SER A 397 3.24 -4.43 -19.84
C SER A 397 2.31 -5.19 -20.78
N SER A 398 1.29 -5.82 -20.20
CA SER A 398 0.13 -6.36 -20.92
C SER A 398 -0.89 -5.26 -21.22
N GLY A 399 -0.90 -4.18 -20.44
CA GLY A 399 -1.70 -2.98 -20.66
C GLY A 399 -1.03 -1.89 -21.53
N LEU A 400 -1.70 -0.74 -21.67
CA LEU A 400 -1.29 0.38 -22.54
C LEU A 400 -0.10 1.16 -21.97
N ALA A 401 1.10 0.88 -22.48
CA ALA A 401 2.30 1.68 -22.22
C ALA A 401 2.46 2.82 -23.24
N ARG A 402 2.65 4.07 -22.76
CA ARG A 402 2.88 5.26 -23.60
C ARG A 402 4.24 5.91 -23.30
N PRO A 403 5.32 5.54 -24.01
CA PRO A 403 6.61 6.21 -23.85
C PRO A 403 6.58 7.61 -24.47
N ARG A 404 7.00 8.63 -23.71
CA ARG A 404 7.26 9.97 -24.23
C ARG A 404 8.77 10.19 -24.38
N SER A 405 9.26 9.85 -25.58
CA SER A 405 10.63 10.10 -26.06
C SER A 405 11.06 11.57 -25.89
N PRO A 406 12.38 11.86 -25.73
CA PRO A 406 13.52 11.05 -26.18
C PRO A 406 14.37 10.39 -25.07
N SER A 407 15.26 9.47 -25.51
CA SER A 407 16.39 8.88 -24.77
C SER A 407 16.11 7.84 -23.66
N ALA A 408 15.00 7.12 -23.72
CA ALA A 408 14.80 5.88 -22.94
C ALA A 408 15.00 4.61 -23.82
N ALA A 409 16.20 4.42 -24.36
CA ALA A 409 16.55 3.16 -25.01
C ALA A 409 16.79 2.10 -23.93
N ALA A 410 15.83 1.18 -23.74
CA ALA A 410 15.91 0.08 -22.77
C ALA A 410 17.02 -0.92 -23.12
N ARG A 411 18.28 -0.55 -22.83
CA ARG A 411 19.47 -1.37 -23.05
C ARG A 411 19.56 -2.48 -22.01
N SER A 412 18.73 -3.51 -22.17
CA SER A 412 19.02 -4.84 -21.63
C SER A 412 20.34 -5.31 -22.21
N ARG A 413 21.44 -5.07 -21.48
CA ARG A 413 22.79 -5.45 -21.89
C ARG A 413 23.06 -6.89 -21.47
N ALA A 414 22.28 -7.80 -22.05
CA ALA A 414 22.52 -9.25 -22.00
C ALA A 414 23.97 -9.51 -22.45
N THR A 415 24.85 -9.72 -21.47
CA THR A 415 26.30 -9.77 -21.71
C THR A 415 26.66 -11.21 -22.06
N LEU A 416 26.39 -11.57 -23.32
CA LEU A 416 26.86 -12.83 -23.90
C LEU A 416 28.40 -12.89 -23.80
N PRO A 417 28.98 -14.00 -23.30
CA PRO A 417 30.43 -14.13 -23.20
C PRO A 417 31.05 -14.18 -24.60
N ARG A 418 31.78 -13.12 -24.96
CA ARG A 418 32.52 -13.04 -26.23
C ARG A 418 33.73 -13.97 -26.17
N VAL A 419 33.58 -15.20 -26.66
CA VAL A 419 34.70 -16.13 -26.86
C VAL A 419 35.61 -15.60 -27.98
N THR A 420 36.62 -14.81 -27.62
CA THR A 420 37.73 -14.45 -28.50
C THR A 420 38.68 -15.63 -28.66
N ALA A 421 38.41 -16.48 -29.65
CA ALA A 421 39.34 -17.52 -30.09
C ALA A 421 40.52 -16.89 -30.87
N GLU A 422 41.49 -16.32 -30.16
CA GLU A 422 42.72 -15.83 -30.76
C GLU A 422 43.60 -17.00 -31.23
N ARG A 423 43.53 -17.30 -32.53
CA ARG A 423 44.52 -18.17 -33.20
C ARG A 423 45.86 -17.44 -33.27
N SER A 424 46.69 -17.62 -32.24
CA SER A 424 48.12 -17.29 -32.31
C SER A 424 48.80 -18.15 -33.39
N ALA A 425 49.23 -17.51 -34.48
CA ALA A 425 49.93 -18.16 -35.58
C ALA A 425 51.44 -18.00 -35.41
N THR A 426 52.04 -18.81 -34.54
CA THR A 426 53.49 -18.79 -34.31
C THR A 426 54.21 -19.52 -35.45
N LEU A 427 54.88 -18.76 -36.33
CA LEU A 427 55.91 -19.34 -37.19
C LEU A 427 57.13 -19.71 -36.32
N ALA A 428 57.58 -20.95 -36.43
CA ALA A 428 58.91 -21.38 -36.01
C ALA A 428 59.64 -21.94 -37.25
N HIS A 429 60.90 -21.57 -37.43
CA HIS A 429 61.76 -22.13 -38.47
C HIS A 429 62.37 -23.47 -38.03
N SER A 430 62.89 -24.20 -39.02
CA SER A 430 63.56 -25.50 -38.90
C SER A 430 64.86 -25.45 -38.05
N PRO A 431 65.45 -26.61 -37.71
CA PRO A 431 66.35 -27.28 -38.67
C PRO A 431 65.71 -28.38 -39.52
#